data_AF-A0A7S2CGZ4-F1
#
_entry.id   AF-A0A7S2CGZ4-F1
#
_cell.length_a   1.000
_cell.length_b   1.000
_cell.length_c   1.000
_cell.angle_alpha   90.00
_cell.angle_beta   90.00
_cell.angle_gamma   90.00
#
_symmetry.space_group_name_H-M   'P 1'
#
loop_
_entity.id
_entity.type
_entity.pdbx_description
1 polymer ?
#
loop_
_entity_poly.entity_id
_entity_poly.type
_entity_poly.pdbx_seq_one_letter_code
_entity_poly.pdbx_strand_id
1 'polypeptide(L)'
;TPDMGPVAFVSHTWLRSAHPDKDGIKLRLLQEFLRRILAGQLQIDMHYLQTLTCGSHCLGSGMLQRSFEESCIFLDFWCIPQTDRDLQLKAIHSIPSYVNDSAFFICLAPAVVHEDGSLRDR
;
A
#
# COMPACT_ATOMS: atom_id res chain seq x y z
N THR A 1 15.31 12.09 8.86
CA THR A 1 15.61 10.76 9.43
C THR A 1 16.84 10.22 8.73
N PRO A 2 17.80 9.57 9.42
CA PRO A 2 19.04 9.13 8.78
C PRO A 2 18.76 8.00 7.78
N ASP A 3 19.24 8.16 6.55
CA ASP A 3 19.46 7.19 5.46
C ASP A 3 18.41 6.08 5.18
N MET A 4 17.13 6.28 5.54
CA MET A 4 16.07 5.39 5.07
C MET A 4 15.61 5.83 3.67
N GLY A 5 15.64 4.89 2.72
CA GLY A 5 15.13 5.12 1.36
C GLY A 5 13.64 5.43 1.32
N PRO A 6 13.08 5.74 0.13
CA PRO A 6 11.72 6.25 -0.02
C PRO A 6 10.69 5.30 0.61
N VAL A 7 9.71 5.85 1.32
CA VAL A 7 8.64 5.05 1.95
C VAL A 7 7.46 4.89 0.98
N ALA A 8 7.00 3.65 0.82
CA ALA A 8 5.72 3.34 0.19
C ALA A 8 4.70 2.97 1.27
N PHE A 9 3.71 3.84 1.46
CA PHE A 9 2.59 3.59 2.36
C PHE A 9 1.60 2.66 1.67
N VAL A 10 1.19 1.58 2.34
CA VAL A 10 0.24 0.60 1.80
C VAL A 10 -1.04 0.62 2.62
N SER A 11 -2.14 0.93 1.95
CA SER A 11 -3.49 0.95 2.52
C SER A 11 -4.32 -0.23 2.02
N HIS A 12 -5.11 -0.82 2.92
CA HIS A 12 -6.06 -1.86 2.56
C HIS A 12 -7.27 -1.96 3.49
N THR A 13 -8.40 -2.39 2.93
CA THR A 13 -9.65 -2.64 3.68
C THR A 13 -9.52 -3.86 4.59
N TRP A 14 -10.09 -3.79 5.80
CA TRP A 14 -10.15 -4.93 6.72
C TRP A 14 -11.13 -5.99 6.20
N LEU A 15 -10.69 -7.26 6.18
CA LEU A 15 -11.51 -8.42 5.76
C LEU A 15 -12.22 -9.12 6.92
N ARG A 16 -11.78 -8.85 8.15
CA ARG A 16 -12.33 -9.43 9.38
C ARG A 16 -12.19 -8.46 10.53
N SER A 17 -12.99 -8.65 11.57
CA SER A 17 -13.02 -7.80 12.76
C SER A 17 -11.73 -7.85 13.59
N ALA A 18 -11.04 -8.99 13.63
CA ALA A 18 -9.87 -9.21 14.49
C ALA A 18 -8.51 -9.06 13.79
N HIS A 19 -8.45 -9.27 12.48
CA HIS A 19 -7.23 -9.19 11.68
C HIS A 19 -7.58 -8.75 10.26
N PRO A 20 -6.91 -7.72 9.71
CA PRO A 20 -7.32 -7.11 8.44
C PRO A 20 -7.18 -8.04 7.23
N ASP A 21 -6.22 -8.97 7.26
CA ASP A 21 -5.98 -9.93 6.17
C ASP A 21 -5.63 -11.33 6.70
N LYS A 22 -6.55 -11.96 7.46
CA LYS A 22 -6.28 -13.25 8.13
C LYS A 22 -5.79 -14.34 7.16
N ASP A 23 -6.36 -14.34 5.96
CA ASP A 23 -6.09 -15.35 4.93
C ASP A 23 -4.87 -14.96 4.06
N GLY A 24 -4.26 -13.80 4.31
CA GLY A 24 -3.06 -13.30 3.62
C GLY A 24 -3.29 -12.97 2.14
N ILE A 25 -4.53 -12.73 1.73
CA ILE A 25 -4.90 -12.49 0.32
C ILE A 25 -4.25 -11.20 -0.17
N LYS A 26 -4.35 -10.13 0.62
CA LYS A 26 -3.81 -8.82 0.28
C LYS A 26 -2.30 -8.77 0.43
N LEU A 27 -1.75 -9.45 1.44
CA LEU A 27 -0.30 -9.60 1.57
C LEU A 27 0.30 -10.32 0.37
N ARG A 28 -0.30 -11.42 -0.09
CA ARG A 28 0.17 -12.13 -1.28
C ARG A 28 0.08 -11.25 -2.53
N LEU A 29 -1.00 -10.47 -2.67
CA LEU A 29 -1.12 -9.49 -3.75
C LEU A 29 0.01 -8.45 -3.70
N LEU A 30 0.30 -7.89 -2.52
CA LEU A 30 1.40 -6.94 -2.36
C LEU A 30 2.75 -7.55 -2.70
N GLN A 31 3.03 -8.77 -2.22
CA GLN A 31 4.26 -9.47 -2.54
C GLN A 31 4.41 -9.70 -4.04
N GLU A 32 3.33 -10.11 -4.72
CA GLU A 32 3.34 -10.32 -6.16
C GLU A 32 3.54 -9.00 -6.92
N PHE A 33 2.85 -7.94 -6.50
CA PHE A 33 3.03 -6.59 -7.03
C PHE A 33 4.49 -6.13 -6.92
N LEU A 34 5.11 -6.27 -5.74
CA LEU A 34 6.51 -5.90 -5.51
C LEU A 34 7.48 -6.76 -6.33
N ARG A 35 7.25 -8.08 -6.44
CA ARG A 35 8.07 -8.96 -7.30
C ARG A 35 8.04 -8.53 -8.75
N ARG A 36 6.87 -8.15 -9.27
CA ARG A 36 6.73 -7.68 -10.65
C ARG A 36 7.39 -6.32 -10.89
N ILE A 37 7.37 -5.43 -9.89
CA ILE A 37 8.13 -4.17 -9.94
C ILE A 37 9.63 -4.46 -10.00
N LEU A 38 10.14 -5.27 -9.08
CA LEU A 38 11.58 -5.58 -8.99
C LEU A 38 12.08 -6.39 -10.19
N ALA A 39 11.20 -7.14 -10.87
CA ALA A 39 11.51 -7.81 -12.14
C ALA A 39 11.45 -6.87 -13.37
N GLY A 40 11.06 -5.61 -13.20
CA GLY A 40 10.89 -4.66 -14.32
C GLY A 40 9.71 -5.01 -15.23
N GLN A 41 8.73 -5.76 -14.74
CA GLN A 41 7.59 -6.31 -15.50
C GLN A 41 6.28 -5.55 -15.29
N LEU A 42 6.29 -4.51 -14.45
CA LEU A 42 5.10 -3.71 -14.16
C LEU A 42 5.23 -2.32 -14.76
N GLN A 43 4.24 -1.95 -15.57
CA GLN A 43 4.00 -0.57 -16.00
C GLN A 43 2.65 -0.15 -15.44
N ILE A 44 2.59 1.07 -14.89
CA ILE A 44 1.36 1.62 -14.30
C ILE A 44 0.94 2.81 -15.14
N ASP A 45 -0.22 2.68 -15.77
CA ASP A 45 -0.86 3.77 -16.49
C ASP A 45 -1.67 4.62 -15.54
N MET A 46 -1.67 5.95 -15.76
CA MET A 46 -2.55 6.84 -15.00
C MET A 46 -4.02 6.57 -15.32
N HIS A 47 -4.86 6.75 -14.30
CA HIS A 47 -6.30 6.68 -14.44
C HIS A 47 -6.80 7.70 -15.48
N TYR A 48 -7.80 7.31 -16.29
CA TYR A 48 -8.23 8.12 -17.44
C TYR A 48 -8.59 9.57 -17.08
N LEU A 49 -9.19 9.81 -15.90
CA LEU A 49 -9.51 11.17 -15.45
C LEU A 49 -8.25 12.02 -15.25
N GLN A 50 -7.20 11.47 -14.65
CA GLN A 50 -5.92 12.18 -14.51
C GLN A 50 -5.26 12.40 -15.85
N THR A 51 -5.37 11.43 -16.76
CA THR A 51 -4.85 11.54 -18.12
C THR A 51 -5.50 12.71 -18.87
N LEU A 52 -6.80 12.94 -18.69
CA LEU A 52 -7.52 14.05 -19.32
C LEU A 52 -7.15 15.42 -18.74
N THR A 53 -6.87 15.51 -17.43
CA THR A 53 -6.57 16.79 -16.77
C THR A 53 -5.10 17.18 -16.82
N CYS A 54 -4.19 16.20 -16.81
CA CYS A 54 -2.75 16.42 -16.64
C CYS A 54 -1.91 15.90 -17.82
N GLY A 55 -2.52 15.23 -18.80
CA GLY A 55 -1.84 14.52 -19.87
C GLY A 55 -1.50 13.07 -19.50
N SER A 56 -1.20 12.25 -20.51
CA SER A 56 -0.81 10.86 -20.30
C SER A 56 0.56 10.78 -19.64
N HIS A 57 0.61 10.18 -18.46
CA HIS A 57 1.86 9.76 -17.83
C HIS A 57 1.78 8.27 -17.52
N CYS A 58 2.86 7.55 -17.83
CA CYS A 58 3.04 6.14 -17.49
C CYS A 58 4.23 6.07 -16.54
N LEU A 59 4.07 5.38 -15.41
CA LEU A 59 5.20 5.00 -14.58
C LEU A 59 5.85 3.78 -15.23
N GLY A 60 6.88 4.05 -16.01
CA GLY A 60 7.64 3.02 -16.72
C GLY A 60 8.32 2.06 -15.76
N SER A 61 8.44 0.80 -16.18
CA SER A 61 8.94 -0.28 -15.34
C SER A 61 10.33 -0.05 -14.78
N GLY A 62 11.25 0.52 -15.57
CA GLY A 62 12.61 0.84 -15.10
C GLY A 62 12.66 1.97 -14.06
N MET A 63 11.72 2.92 -14.10
CA MET A 63 11.60 3.95 -13.06
C MET A 63 11.08 3.35 -11.77
N LEU A 64 9.99 2.57 -11.85
CA LEU A 64 9.40 1.88 -10.70
C LEU A 64 10.41 0.93 -10.03
N GLN A 65 11.13 0.14 -10.81
CA GLN A 65 12.14 -0.78 -10.29
C GLN A 65 13.18 -0.05 -9.43
N ARG A 66 13.79 1.01 -9.96
CA ARG A 66 14.79 1.83 -9.24
C ARG A 66 14.21 2.50 -8.00
N SER A 67 12.98 3.01 -8.07
CA SER A 67 12.33 3.65 -6.93
C SER A 67 12.03 2.68 -5.79
N PHE A 68 11.81 1.39 -6.09
CA PHE A 68 11.45 0.38 -5.10
C PHE A 68 12.63 -0.45 -4.57
N GLU A 69 13.78 -0.47 -5.24
CA GLU A 69 14.99 -1.20 -4.82
C GLU A 69 15.47 -0.82 -3.40
N GLU A 70 15.39 0.47 -3.05
CA GLU A 70 15.79 0.98 -1.72
C GLU A 70 14.58 1.40 -0.88
N SER A 71 13.36 1.08 -1.33
CA SER A 71 12.15 1.55 -0.66
C SER A 71 11.82 0.76 0.60
N CYS A 72 11.28 1.45 1.59
CA CYS A 72 10.69 0.84 2.78
C CYS A 72 9.17 0.75 2.63
N ILE A 73 8.58 -0.36 3.08
CA ILE A 73 7.12 -0.53 3.07
C ILE A 73 6.56 -0.17 4.45
N PHE A 74 5.61 0.75 4.48
CA PHE A 74 4.81 1.04 5.67
C PHE A 74 3.44 0.38 5.55
N LEU A 75 3.15 -0.56 6.45
CA LEU A 75 1.88 -1.28 6.52
C LEU A 75 1.24 -1.03 7.88
N ASP A 76 0.14 -0.27 7.88
CA ASP A 76 -0.56 0.19 9.07
C ASP A 76 -0.68 -0.87 10.18
N PHE A 77 -1.29 -2.02 9.92
CA PHE A 77 -1.52 -3.03 10.94
C PHE A 77 -0.23 -3.59 11.55
N TRP A 78 0.85 -3.74 10.77
CA TRP A 78 2.14 -4.26 11.26
C TRP A 78 3.06 -3.18 11.82
N CYS A 79 2.92 -1.93 11.39
CA CYS A 79 3.71 -0.80 11.86
C CYS A 79 3.09 -0.09 13.08
N ILE A 80 1.82 -0.40 13.40
CA ILE A 80 1.10 0.14 14.55
C ILE A 80 1.09 -0.89 15.70
N PRO A 81 1.39 -0.50 16.95
CA PRO A 81 1.29 -1.38 18.10
C PRO A 81 -0.13 -1.97 18.24
N GLN A 82 -0.23 -3.28 18.46
CA GLN A 82 -1.52 -3.98 18.61
C GLN A 82 -1.84 -4.40 20.05
N THR A 83 -0.85 -4.41 20.94
CA THR A 83 -0.98 -4.92 22.33
C THR A 83 -1.22 -3.81 23.36
N ASP A 84 -0.70 -2.62 23.11
CA ASP A 84 -0.86 -1.44 23.98
C ASP A 84 -1.82 -0.45 23.32
N ARG A 85 -2.99 -0.24 23.94
CA ARG A 85 -4.06 0.60 23.40
C ARG A 85 -3.67 2.08 23.35
N ASP A 86 -2.93 2.57 24.32
CA ASP A 86 -2.57 4.00 24.39
C ASP A 86 -1.49 4.32 23.34
N LEU A 87 -0.51 3.43 23.17
CA LEU A 87 0.46 3.53 22.09
C LEU A 87 -0.17 3.33 20.72
N GLN A 88 -1.12 2.39 20.60
CA GLN A 88 -1.88 2.16 19.37
C GLN A 88 -2.61 3.43 18.93
N LEU A 89 -3.38 4.06 19.83
CA LEU A 89 -4.13 5.28 19.52
C LEU A 89 -3.18 6.42 19.10
N LYS A 90 -2.08 6.63 19.83
CA LYS A 90 -1.07 7.64 19.47
C LYS A 90 -0.47 7.37 18.08
N ALA A 91 -0.15 6.12 17.78
CA ALA A 91 0.41 5.74 16.49
C ALA A 91 -0.63 5.89 15.35
N ILE A 92 -1.89 5.54 15.58
CA ILE A 92 -2.98 5.79 14.61
C ILE A 92 -3.12 7.28 14.30
N HIS A 93 -3.04 8.15 15.31
CA HIS A 93 -3.07 9.60 15.10
C HIS A 93 -1.88 10.13 14.28
N SER A 94 -0.77 9.39 14.22
CA SER A 94 0.39 9.76 13.40
C SER A 94 0.30 9.31 11.93
N ILE A 95 -0.66 8.44 11.57
CA ILE A 95 -0.81 7.92 10.21
C ILE A 95 -0.83 9.03 9.15
N PRO A 96 -1.58 10.15 9.32
CA PRO A 96 -1.57 11.23 8.32
C PRO A 96 -0.18 11.81 8.06
N SER A 97 0.69 11.88 9.08
CA SER A 97 2.09 12.32 8.92
C SER A 97 2.88 11.33 8.08
N TYR A 98 2.75 10.03 8.35
CA TYR A 98 3.41 8.98 7.55
C TYR A 98 2.96 8.99 6.10
N VAL A 99 1.66 9.19 5.84
CA VAL A 99 1.12 9.31 4.49
C VAL A 99 1.71 10.53 3.78
N ASN A 100 1.75 11.69 4.45
CA ASN A 100 2.29 12.92 3.89
C ASN A 100 3.79 12.80 3.52
N ASP A 101 4.55 12.07 4.32
CA ASP A 101 5.99 11.91 4.12
C ASP A 101 6.37 10.73 3.20
N SER A 102 5.38 9.97 2.72
CA SER A 102 5.60 8.82 1.84
C SER A 102 5.77 9.25 0.39
N ALA A 103 6.72 8.61 -0.31
CA ALA A 103 6.94 8.82 -1.74
C ALA A 103 5.86 8.13 -2.59
N PHE A 104 5.30 7.03 -2.09
CA PHE A 104 4.24 6.29 -2.76
C PHE A 104 3.09 6.01 -1.81
N PHE A 105 1.87 6.03 -2.36
CA PHE A 105 0.66 5.58 -1.68
C PHE A 105 0.01 4.48 -2.52
N ILE A 106 -0.04 3.26 -1.97
CA ILE A 106 -0.50 2.06 -2.66
C ILE A 106 -1.80 1.59 -2.02
N CYS A 107 -2.86 1.45 -2.82
CA CYS A 107 -4.13 0.88 -2.38
C CYS A 107 -4.27 -0.56 -2.87
N LEU A 108 -4.39 -1.52 -1.94
CA LEU A 108 -4.65 -2.92 -2.27
C LEU A 108 -6.17 -3.19 -2.29
N ALA A 109 -6.75 -3.06 -3.48
CA ALA A 109 -8.19 -3.18 -3.71
C ALA A 109 -8.57 -4.35 -4.65
N PRO A 110 -8.23 -5.62 -4.33
CA PRO A 110 -8.77 -6.76 -5.06
C PRO A 110 -10.22 -7.00 -4.67
N ALA A 111 -11.08 -7.38 -5.62
CA ALA A 111 -12.44 -7.81 -5.30
C ALA A 111 -12.42 -9.07 -4.40
N VAL A 112 -12.79 -8.92 -3.13
CA VAL A 112 -12.71 -9.97 -2.11
C VAL A 112 -13.95 -9.98 -1.22
N VAL A 113 -14.32 -11.16 -0.72
CA VAL A 113 -15.47 -11.31 0.18
C VAL A 113 -15.00 -11.12 1.62
N HIS A 114 -15.67 -10.23 2.36
CA HIS A 114 -15.49 -10.04 3.78
C HIS A 114 -16.17 -11.18 4.57
N GLU A 115 -15.85 -11.34 5.87
CA GLU A 115 -16.42 -12.42 6.70
C GLU A 115 -17.94 -12.39 6.87
N ASP A 116 -18.58 -11.24 6.61
CA ASP A 116 -20.04 -11.07 6.60
C ASP A 116 -20.69 -11.46 5.26
N GLY A 117 -19.92 -11.96 4.29
CA GLY A 117 -20.39 -12.31 2.95
C GLY A 117 -20.51 -11.13 1.99
N SER A 118 -20.23 -9.90 2.45
CA SER A 118 -20.22 -8.71 1.59
C SER A 118 -19.00 -8.68 0.69
N LEU A 119 -19.16 -8.20 -0.54
CA LEU A 119 -18.04 -7.97 -1.45
C LEU A 119 -17.39 -6.62 -1.13
N ARG A 120 -16.06 -6.59 -1.01
CA ARG A 120 -15.25 -5.40 -0.79
C ARG A 120 -14.37 -5.11 -2.00
N ASP A 121 -13.96 -3.85 -2.11
CA ASP A 121 -12.94 -3.38 -3.05
C ASP A 121 -13.28 -3.70 -4.52
N ARG A 122 -14.49 -3.29 -4.92
CA ARG A 122 -15.04 -3.50 -6.27
C ARG A 122 -14.79 -2.31 -7.18
#